data_AF-A0A5C7ITT5-F1
#
_entry.id   AF-A0A5C7ITT5-F1
#
_cell.length_a   1.000
_cell.length_b   1.000
_cell.length_c   1.000
_cell.angle_alpha   90.00
_cell.angle_beta   90.00
_cell.angle_gamma   90.00
#
_symmetry.space_group_name_H-M   'P 1'
#
loop_
_entity.id
_entity.type
_entity.pdbx_description
1 polymer ?
#
loop_
_entity_poly.entity_id
_entity_poly.type
_entity_poly.pdbx_seq_one_letter_code
_entity_poly.pdbx_strand_id
1 'polypeptide(L)'
;MVYRNHYSFFKYLKEKDAEFCRDKAEELFREEQFMLAVSTIAVAFLKNRNLGLISYSHAYEPHMAVKKTNKNYYAILGIQDHRAPIDTIKKNYKEKALMVHPDKCSSIAADSATKLINEAWGIISDPAKKKAYDLAKGSCKGILLNGAPGYNETSTLQSVGGGLD
;
A
#
# COMPACT_ATOMS: atom_id res chain seq x y z
N MET A 1 29.04 -4.24 -10.15
CA MET A 1 28.82 -5.69 -10.34
C MET A 1 27.34 -5.93 -10.58
N VAL A 2 26.91 -6.18 -11.82
CA VAL A 2 25.49 -6.46 -12.13
C VAL A 2 25.26 -7.96 -11.95
N TYR A 3 24.46 -8.34 -10.96
CA TYR A 3 24.11 -9.75 -10.74
C TYR A 3 23.21 -10.22 -11.88
N ARG A 4 23.79 -10.87 -12.90
CA ARG A 4 23.06 -11.42 -14.05
C ARG A 4 22.07 -12.54 -13.69
N ASN A 5 22.08 -13.04 -12.44
CA ASN A 5 21.18 -14.09 -11.97
C ASN A 5 20.80 -13.91 -10.49
N HIS A 6 19.52 -14.11 -10.16
CA HIS A 6 18.99 -14.09 -8.78
C HIS A 6 19.73 -15.06 -7.86
N TYR A 7 20.09 -16.25 -8.36
CA TYR A 7 20.81 -17.27 -7.57
C TYR A 7 22.19 -16.80 -7.11
N SER A 8 22.96 -16.16 -8.01
CA SER A 8 24.29 -15.63 -7.69
C SER A 8 24.22 -14.49 -6.67
N PHE A 9 23.15 -13.69 -6.72
CA PHE A 9 22.92 -12.62 -5.75
C PHE A 9 22.66 -13.16 -4.33
N PHE A 10 21.77 -14.15 -4.18
CA PHE A 10 21.51 -14.73 -2.86
C PHE A 10 22.71 -15.49 -2.29
N LYS A 11 23.48 -16.19 -3.15
CA LYS A 11 24.74 -16.81 -2.72
C LYS A 11 25.70 -15.76 -2.18
N TYR A 12 25.85 -14.65 -2.91
CA TYR A 12 26.68 -13.52 -2.49
C TYR A 12 26.22 -12.93 -1.14
N LEU A 13 24.92 -12.70 -0.94
CA LEU A 13 24.40 -12.19 0.33
C LEU A 13 24.62 -13.15 1.52
N LYS A 14 24.56 -14.46 1.29
CA LYS A 14 24.78 -15.46 2.35
C LYS A 14 26.20 -15.40 2.92
N GLU A 15 27.19 -15.04 2.10
CA GLU A 15 28.60 -14.95 2.49
C GLU A 15 28.93 -13.63 3.23
N LYS A 16 27.99 -12.68 3.34
CA LYS A 16 28.20 -11.36 3.94
C LYS A 16 27.50 -11.19 5.29
N ASP A 17 27.91 -10.16 6.04
CA ASP A 17 27.35 -9.81 7.33
C ASP A 17 25.95 -9.17 7.24
N ALA A 18 25.20 -9.19 8.35
CA ALA A 18 23.85 -8.66 8.40
C ALA A 18 23.79 -7.14 8.13
N GLU A 19 24.78 -6.39 8.61
CA GLU A 19 24.91 -4.94 8.37
C GLU A 19 25.14 -4.63 6.89
N PHE A 20 26.01 -5.40 6.23
CA PHE A 20 26.22 -5.29 4.79
C PHE A 20 24.93 -5.56 4.01
N CYS A 21 24.15 -6.57 4.42
CA CYS A 21 22.85 -6.83 3.79
C CYS A 21 21.87 -5.67 3.99
N ARG A 22 21.85 -5.01 5.16
CA ARG A 22 21.03 -3.81 5.40
C ARG A 22 21.41 -2.69 4.42
N ASP A 23 22.69 -2.34 4.36
CA ASP A 23 23.17 -1.24 3.52
C ASP A 23 22.93 -1.55 2.04
N LYS A 24 23.15 -2.81 1.64
CA LYS A 24 22.85 -3.25 0.26
C LYS A 24 21.35 -3.18 -0.06
N ALA A 25 20.47 -3.41 0.92
CA ALA A 25 19.04 -3.25 0.71
C ALA A 25 18.63 -1.79 0.49
N GLU A 26 19.29 -0.83 1.14
CA GLU A 26 19.06 0.60 0.89
C GLU A 26 19.57 1.02 -0.49
N GLU A 27 20.71 0.49 -0.94
CA GLU A 27 21.22 0.70 -2.30
C GLU A 27 20.22 0.15 -3.34
N LEU A 28 19.75 -1.09 -3.16
CA LEU A 28 18.74 -1.70 -4.03
C LEU A 28 17.43 -0.92 -4.05
N PHE A 29 17.05 -0.31 -2.92
CA PHE A 29 15.88 0.54 -2.86
C PHE A 29 16.06 1.81 -3.71
N ARG A 30 17.25 2.43 -3.72
CA ARG A 30 17.58 3.56 -4.61
C ARG A 30 17.58 3.17 -6.08
N GLU A 31 17.94 1.93 -6.39
CA GLU A 31 17.89 1.36 -7.75
C GLU A 31 16.47 0.90 -8.17
N GLU A 32 15.44 1.19 -7.37
CA GLU A 32 14.04 0.76 -7.56
C GLU A 32 13.85 -0.76 -7.62
N GLN A 33 14.81 -1.53 -7.11
CA GLN A 33 14.79 -3.00 -7.04
C GLN A 33 14.06 -3.48 -5.77
N PHE A 34 12.79 -3.10 -5.60
CA PHE A 34 12.04 -3.32 -4.35
C PHE A 34 11.93 -4.80 -3.94
N MET A 35 11.74 -5.72 -4.89
CA MET A 35 11.66 -7.16 -4.58
C MET A 35 12.98 -7.69 -4.01
N LEU A 36 14.11 -7.28 -4.59
CA LEU A 36 15.43 -7.65 -4.11
C LEU A 36 15.73 -7.01 -2.75
N ALA A 37 15.34 -5.75 -2.54
CA ALA A 37 15.53 -5.05 -1.27
C ALA A 37 14.79 -5.76 -0.13
N VAL A 38 13.52 -6.14 -0.33
CA VAL A 38 12.74 -6.89 0.66
C VAL A 38 13.38 -8.24 0.98
N SER A 39 13.82 -8.97 -0.06
CA SER A 39 14.45 -10.28 0.15
C SER A 39 15.81 -10.17 0.85
N THR A 40 16.57 -9.12 0.55
CA THR A 40 17.86 -8.84 1.21
C THR A 40 17.67 -8.54 2.69
N ILE A 41 16.67 -7.73 3.06
CA ILE A 41 16.31 -7.50 4.47
C ILE A 41 15.87 -8.78 5.16
N ALA A 42 15.12 -9.65 4.47
CA ALA A 42 14.73 -10.95 5.03
C ALA A 42 15.96 -11.83 5.34
N VAL A 43 16.97 -11.85 4.44
CA VAL A 43 18.24 -12.54 4.70
C VAL A 43 18.99 -11.92 5.89
N ALA A 44 19.04 -10.59 5.97
CA ALA A 44 19.66 -9.88 7.08
C ALA A 44 18.98 -10.20 8.43
N PHE A 45 17.65 -10.27 8.45
CA PHE A 45 16.85 -10.61 9.62
C PHE A 45 17.10 -12.04 10.11
N LEU A 46 17.26 -13.00 9.19
CA LEU A 46 17.60 -14.39 9.52
C LEU A 46 19.01 -14.50 10.12
N LYS A 47 19.93 -13.63 9.72
CA LYS A 47 21.30 -13.59 10.27
C LYS A 47 21.35 -12.94 11.65
N ASN A 48 20.62 -11.84 11.84
CA ASN A 48 20.59 -11.13 13.12
C ASN A 48 19.21 -10.54 13.40
N ARG A 49 18.48 -11.16 14.34
CA ARG A 49 17.14 -10.72 14.77
C ARG A 49 17.15 -9.42 15.59
N ASN A 50 18.28 -9.05 16.19
CA ASN A 50 18.38 -7.90 17.09
C ASN A 50 18.61 -6.57 16.36
N LEU A 51 18.86 -6.59 15.05
CA LEU A 51 19.24 -5.39 14.27
C LEU A 51 18.07 -4.44 13.99
N GLY A 52 16.89 -4.64 14.59
CA GLY A 52 15.72 -3.76 14.40
C GLY A 52 15.15 -3.74 12.97
N LEU A 53 15.51 -4.72 12.14
CA LEU A 53 15.18 -4.78 10.71
C LEU A 53 13.69 -4.98 10.38
N ILE A 54 12.87 -5.24 11.40
CA ILE A 54 11.42 -5.39 11.25
C ILE A 54 10.82 -4.10 10.68
N SER A 55 11.25 -2.93 11.13
CA SER A 55 10.74 -1.66 10.60
C SER A 55 11.11 -1.44 9.12
N TYR A 56 12.27 -1.92 8.68
CA TYR A 56 12.70 -1.85 7.28
C TYR A 56 11.81 -2.70 6.37
N SER A 57 11.45 -3.92 6.79
CA SER A 57 10.56 -4.77 5.98
C SER A 57 9.19 -4.11 5.79
N HIS A 58 8.63 -3.53 6.86
CA HIS A 58 7.34 -2.84 6.80
C HIS A 58 7.39 -1.56 5.95
N ALA A 59 8.54 -0.87 5.90
CA ALA A 59 8.71 0.29 5.04
C ALA A 59 8.81 -0.10 3.55
N TYR A 60 9.40 -1.24 3.21
CA TYR A 60 9.57 -1.67 1.82
C TYR A 60 8.32 -2.33 1.21
N GLU A 61 7.47 -2.94 2.05
CA GLU A 61 6.23 -3.60 1.60
C GLU A 61 5.30 -2.70 0.77
N PRO A 62 4.94 -1.47 1.21
CA PRO A 62 4.12 -0.55 0.43
C PRO A 62 4.66 -0.27 -0.97
N HIS A 63 5.97 -0.05 -1.10
CA HIS A 63 6.63 0.21 -2.39
C HIS A 63 6.58 -1.00 -3.32
N MET A 64 6.85 -2.18 -2.78
CA MET A 64 6.70 -3.43 -3.51
C MET A 64 5.24 -3.66 -3.95
N ALA A 65 4.27 -3.38 -3.07
CA ALA A 65 2.85 -3.51 -3.38
C ALA A 65 2.42 -2.56 -4.51
N VAL A 66 2.87 -1.30 -4.47
CA VAL A 66 2.63 -0.31 -5.54
C VAL A 66 3.15 -0.83 -6.88
N LYS A 67 4.40 -1.29 -6.92
CA LYS A 67 5.03 -1.80 -8.14
C LYS A 67 4.36 -3.08 -8.66
N LYS A 68 3.98 -4.00 -7.77
CA LYS A 68 3.39 -5.30 -8.13
C LYS A 68 1.93 -5.21 -8.56
N THR A 69 1.15 -4.37 -7.90
CA THR A 69 -0.33 -4.37 -8.02
C THR A 69 -0.92 -3.11 -8.64
N ASN A 70 -0.03 -2.27 -9.18
CA ASN A 70 -0.35 -0.98 -9.79
C ASN A 70 -1.19 -0.11 -8.82
N LYS A 71 -0.60 0.19 -7.65
CA LYS A 71 -1.22 0.97 -6.55
C LYS A 71 -2.54 0.37 -6.01
N ASN A 72 -2.56 -0.93 -5.68
CA ASN A 72 -3.71 -1.46 -4.96
C ASN A 72 -3.68 -1.04 -3.48
N TYR A 73 -4.61 -0.18 -3.06
CA TYR A 73 -4.68 0.32 -1.69
C TYR A 73 -4.85 -0.78 -0.63
N TYR A 74 -5.58 -1.86 -0.94
CA TYR A 74 -5.67 -3.01 -0.02
C TYR A 74 -4.31 -3.70 0.17
N ALA A 75 -3.57 -3.90 -0.92
CA ALA A 75 -2.25 -4.53 -0.87
C ALA A 75 -1.23 -3.64 -0.12
N ILE A 76 -1.31 -2.32 -0.29
CA ILE A 76 -0.47 -1.35 0.44
C ILE A 76 -0.72 -1.46 1.95
N LEU A 77 -1.98 -1.59 2.36
CA LEU A 77 -2.34 -1.81 3.78
C LEU A 77 -2.06 -3.24 4.27
N GLY A 78 -1.58 -4.15 3.40
CA GLY A 78 -1.35 -5.56 3.75
C GLY A 78 -2.63 -6.37 3.92
N ILE A 79 -3.74 -5.91 3.33
CA ILE A 79 -5.02 -6.59 3.34
C ILE A 79 -5.14 -7.44 2.07
N GLN A 80 -5.24 -8.75 2.23
CA GLN A 80 -5.41 -9.68 1.10
C GLN A 80 -6.87 -9.75 0.64
N ASP A 81 -7.82 -9.63 1.57
CA ASP A 81 -9.26 -9.72 1.29
C ASP A 81 -9.92 -8.34 1.28
N HIS A 82 -10.41 -7.91 0.12
CA HIS A 82 -11.17 -6.67 -0.06
C HIS A 82 -12.47 -6.62 0.77
N ARG A 83 -12.99 -7.80 1.18
CA ARG A 83 -14.18 -7.93 2.03
C ARG A 83 -13.89 -7.80 3.52
N ALA A 84 -12.63 -7.58 3.91
CA ALA A 84 -12.27 -7.39 5.31
C ALA A 84 -13.10 -6.26 5.95
N PRO A 85 -13.56 -6.44 7.20
CA PRO A 85 -14.30 -5.42 7.92
C PRO A 85 -13.40 -4.21 8.19
N ILE A 86 -14.01 -3.03 8.24
CA ILE A 86 -13.27 -1.76 8.37
C ILE A 86 -12.43 -1.70 9.65
N ASP A 87 -12.89 -2.34 10.74
CA ASP A 87 -12.15 -2.42 12.00
C ASP A 87 -10.84 -3.18 11.87
N THR A 88 -10.83 -4.29 11.12
CA THR A 88 -9.61 -5.05 10.83
C THR A 88 -8.65 -4.22 9.97
N ILE A 89 -9.18 -3.53 8.96
CA ILE A 89 -8.35 -2.64 8.11
C ILE A 89 -7.75 -1.51 8.95
N LYS A 90 -8.54 -0.91 9.84
CA LYS A 90 -8.11 0.15 10.76
C LYS A 90 -7.00 -0.33 11.70
N LYS A 91 -7.14 -1.55 12.23
CA LYS A 91 -6.13 -2.17 13.09
C LYS A 91 -4.80 -2.34 12.33
N ASN A 92 -4.85 -2.92 11.13
CA ASN A 92 -3.66 -3.11 10.31
C ASN A 92 -3.02 -1.78 9.91
N TYR A 93 -3.82 -0.76 9.56
CA TYR A 93 -3.33 0.59 9.27
C TYR A 93 -2.57 1.18 10.46
N LYS A 94 -3.14 1.13 11.66
CA LYS A 94 -2.48 1.66 12.88
C LYS A 94 -1.16 0.95 13.16
N GLU A 95 -1.14 -0.38 13.07
CA GLU A 95 0.07 -1.16 13.30
C GLU A 95 1.17 -0.81 12.28
N LYS A 96 0.82 -0.75 10.98
CA LYS A 96 1.77 -0.38 9.92
C LYS A 96 2.28 1.05 10.08
N ALA A 97 1.40 2.01 10.36
CA ALA A 97 1.79 3.41 10.55
C ALA A 97 2.82 3.56 11.69
N LEU A 98 2.65 2.83 12.80
CA LEU A 98 3.59 2.85 13.92
C LEU A 98 4.95 2.20 13.58
N MET A 99 4.96 1.15 12.76
CA MET A 99 6.20 0.46 12.36
C MET A 99 7.02 1.25 11.34
N VAL A 100 6.35 1.99 10.46
CA VAL A 100 6.95 2.72 9.34
C VAL A 100 7.27 4.18 9.71
N HIS A 101 6.79 4.67 10.86
CA HIS A 101 7.05 6.03 11.32
C HIS A 101 8.56 6.35 11.36
N PRO A 102 9.01 7.54 10.89
CA PRO A 102 10.42 7.91 10.82
C PRO A 102 11.15 7.92 12.17
N ASP A 103 10.41 8.05 13.28
CA ASP A 103 10.96 7.94 14.64
C ASP A 103 11.49 6.53 14.96
N LYS A 104 10.82 5.49 14.44
CA LYS A 104 11.17 4.09 14.70
C LYS A 104 11.95 3.46 13.55
N CYS A 105 11.80 3.97 12.33
CA CYS A 105 12.42 3.45 11.12
C CYS A 105 13.42 4.45 10.53
N SER A 106 14.71 4.14 10.64
CA SER A 106 15.79 4.96 10.05
C SER A 106 16.00 4.74 8.54
N SER A 107 15.10 4.00 7.87
CA SER A 107 15.21 3.72 6.44
C SER A 107 14.82 4.93 5.59
N ILE A 108 15.51 5.09 4.45
CA ILE A 108 15.14 6.05 3.41
C ILE A 108 13.71 5.89 2.87
N ALA A 109 13.10 4.71 3.03
CA ALA A 109 11.76 4.41 2.56
C ALA A 109 10.65 4.81 3.55
N ALA A 110 10.99 5.17 4.79
CA ALA A 110 10.02 5.38 5.87
C ALA A 110 8.99 6.49 5.58
N ASP A 111 9.47 7.67 5.15
CA ASP A 111 8.62 8.82 4.81
C ASP A 111 7.68 8.49 3.64
N SER A 112 8.25 7.95 2.56
CA SER A 112 7.49 7.64 1.35
C SER A 112 6.50 6.50 1.57
N ALA A 113 6.84 5.50 2.38
CA ALA A 113 5.93 4.42 2.76
C ALA A 113 4.79 4.92 3.65
N THR A 114 5.07 5.80 4.62
CA THR A 114 4.04 6.42 5.47
C THR A 114 3.02 7.18 4.63
N LYS A 115 3.49 7.94 3.62
CA LYS A 115 2.62 8.65 2.68
C LYS A 115 1.70 7.70 1.91
N LEU A 116 2.24 6.61 1.37
CA LEU A 116 1.44 5.59 0.66
C LEU A 116 0.38 4.93 1.56
N ILE A 117 0.73 4.63 2.80
CA ILE A 117 -0.19 4.03 3.78
C ILE A 117 -1.31 5.01 4.13
N ASN A 118 -0.99 6.29 4.33
CA ASN A 118 -1.98 7.33 4.61
C ASN A 118 -2.90 7.60 3.41
N GLU A 119 -2.36 7.62 2.20
CA GLU A 119 -3.15 7.74 0.96
C GLU A 119 -4.15 6.59 0.83
N ALA A 120 -3.68 5.34 1.00
CA ALA A 120 -4.53 4.16 0.95
C ALA A 120 -5.65 4.20 2.00
N TRP A 121 -5.32 4.62 3.22
CA TRP A 121 -6.31 4.77 4.29
C TRP A 121 -7.32 5.88 4.00
N GLY A 122 -6.91 7.00 3.42
CA GLY A 122 -7.80 8.11 3.06
C GLY A 122 -8.90 7.75 2.05
N ILE A 123 -8.68 6.70 1.24
CA ILE A 123 -9.67 6.16 0.31
C ILE A 123 -10.51 5.05 0.94
N ILE A 124 -9.87 4.11 1.65
CA ILE A 124 -10.56 2.93 2.19
C ILE A 124 -11.38 3.24 3.46
N SER A 125 -10.98 4.26 4.23
CA SER A 125 -11.67 4.66 5.47
C SER A 125 -13.07 5.22 5.23
N ASP A 126 -13.27 5.91 4.10
CA ASP A 126 -14.56 6.49 3.73
C ASP A 126 -15.37 5.48 2.90
N PRO A 127 -16.59 5.12 3.32
CA PRO A 127 -17.39 4.11 2.62
C PRO A 127 -17.79 4.52 1.20
N ALA A 128 -17.97 5.82 0.92
CA ALA A 128 -18.30 6.29 -0.42
C ALA A 128 -17.07 6.22 -1.33
N LYS A 129 -15.90 6.66 -0.86
CA LYS A 129 -14.64 6.56 -1.61
C LYS A 129 -14.20 5.11 -1.82
N LYS A 130 -14.36 4.26 -0.81
CA LYS A 130 -14.09 2.81 -0.89
C LYS A 130 -14.94 2.18 -1.99
N LYS A 131 -16.25 2.42 -2.00
CA LYS A 131 -17.15 1.92 -3.05
C LYS A 131 -16.75 2.41 -4.44
N ALA A 132 -16.42 3.69 -4.60
CA ALA A 132 -15.97 4.24 -5.87
C ALA A 132 -14.66 3.58 -6.35
N TYR A 133 -13.72 3.34 -5.44
CA TYR A 133 -12.47 2.64 -5.72
C TYR A 133 -12.69 1.16 -6.09
N ASP A 134 -13.51 0.44 -5.33
CA ASP A 134 -13.86 -0.96 -5.60
C ASP A 134 -14.56 -1.09 -6.95
N LEU A 135 -15.45 -0.15 -7.29
CA LEU A 135 -16.10 -0.10 -8.59
C LEU A 135 -15.08 0.16 -9.71
N ALA A 136 -14.18 1.15 -9.55
CA ALA A 136 -13.16 1.46 -10.55
C ALA A 136 -12.19 0.28 -10.80
N LYS A 137 -11.77 -0.42 -9.73
CA LYS A 137 -10.89 -1.61 -9.84
C LYS A 137 -11.61 -2.88 -10.29
N GLY A 138 -12.89 -3.05 -9.95
CA GLY A 138 -13.72 -4.18 -10.36
C GLY A 138 -14.22 -4.11 -11.80
N SER A 139 -14.29 -2.91 -12.38
CA SER A 139 -14.88 -2.66 -13.71
C SER A 139 -14.12 -3.23 -14.92
N CYS A 140 -12.99 -3.93 -14.72
CA CYS A 140 -12.30 -4.63 -15.83
C CYS A 140 -12.46 -6.16 -15.80
N LYS A 141 -13.44 -6.69 -15.07
CA LYS A 141 -13.83 -8.11 -15.18
C LYS A 141 -15.35 -8.27 -15.11
N GLY A 142 -15.99 -7.88 -16.21
CA GLY A 142 -17.33 -8.26 -16.67
C GLY A 142 -18.42 -8.41 -15.60
N ILE A 143 -19.29 -7.40 -15.50
CA ILE A 143 -20.76 -7.56 -15.52
C ILE A 143 -21.36 -6.18 -15.82
N LEU A 144 -22.03 -6.14 -16.97
CA LEU A 144 -23.20 -5.36 -17.37
C LEU A 144 -23.68 -4.26 -16.40
N LEU A 145 -23.76 -3.05 -16.96
CA LEU A 145 -24.69 -2.00 -16.58
C LEU A 145 -26.10 -2.59 -16.36
N ASN A 146 -26.50 -2.72 -15.11
CA ASN A 146 -27.90 -2.73 -14.72
C ASN A 146 -28.01 -1.99 -13.38
N GLY A 147 -28.74 -0.86 -13.40
CA GLY A 147 -29.17 -0.15 -12.20
C GLY A 147 -28.31 1.06 -11.84
N ALA A 148 -28.47 2.15 -12.56
CA ALA A 148 -28.21 3.47 -12.00
C ALA A 148 -29.25 3.74 -10.89
N PRO A 149 -28.85 4.01 -9.62
CA PRO A 149 -29.79 4.53 -8.66
C PRO A 149 -30.08 6.00 -9.00
N GLY A 150 -31.36 6.27 -9.29
CA GLY A 150 -31.86 7.60 -9.58
C GLY A 150 -31.54 8.57 -8.45
N TYR A 151 -30.95 9.70 -8.81
CA TYR A 151 -30.95 10.90 -7.98
C TYR A 151 -32.33 11.54 -8.11
N ASN A 152 -33.03 11.68 -6.99
CA ASN A 152 -34.26 12.45 -6.89
C ASN A 152 -33.94 13.89 -6.47
N GLU A 153 -33.83 14.78 -7.45
CA GLU A 153 -33.87 16.22 -7.20
C GLU A 153 -35.32 16.68 -6.95
N THR A 154 -35.80 16.50 -5.71
CA THR A 154 -36.92 17.30 -5.22
C THR A 154 -36.37 18.66 -4.79
N SER A 155 -36.39 19.64 -5.68
CA SER A 155 -36.27 21.06 -5.33
C SER A 155 -37.48 21.80 -5.89
N THR A 156 -38.42 21.99 -4.98
CA THR A 156 -39.60 22.85 -5.01
C THR A 156 -39.36 24.21 -5.68
N LEU A 157 -40.04 24.48 -6.79
CA LEU A 157 -40.46 25.83 -7.19
C LEU A 157 -41.77 25.72 -8.00
N GLN A 158 -42.88 25.78 -7.28
CA GLN A 158 -44.21 26.02 -7.86
C GLN A 158 -44.79 27.23 -7.14
N SER A 159 -44.74 28.40 -7.79
CA SER A 159 -45.65 29.51 -7.54
C SER A 159 -45.49 30.59 -8.61
N VAL A 160 -46.35 30.55 -9.63
CA VAL A 160 -46.92 31.75 -10.25
C VAL A 160 -48.17 31.34 -11.01
N GLY A 161 -49.32 31.63 -10.40
CA GLY A 161 -50.65 31.45 -10.97
C GLY A 161 -51.61 32.35 -10.20
N GLY A 162 -51.61 33.64 -10.56
CA GLY A 162 -52.63 34.61 -10.17
C GLY A 162 -53.29 35.12 -11.44
N GLY A 163 -54.57 34.78 -11.63
CA GLY A 163 -55.41 35.24 -12.74
C GLY A 163 -56.10 36.57 -12.43
N LEU A 164 -56.55 37.24 -13.50
CA LEU A 164 -57.53 38.34 -13.49
C LEU A 164 -58.14 38.49 -14.89
N ASP A 165 -59.14 37.69 -15.25
CA ASP A 165 -60.28 38.08 -16.10
C ASP A 165 -61.45 37.08 -15.96
#